data_AF-A0A9R1CSF1-F1
#
_entry.id   AF-A0A9R1CSF1-F1
#
_cell.length_a   1.000
_cell.length_b   1.000
_cell.length_c   1.000
_cell.angle_alpha   90.00
_cell.angle_beta   90.00
_cell.angle_gamma   90.00
#
_symmetry.space_group_name_H-M   'P 1'
#
loop_
_entity.id
_entity.type
_entity.pdbx_description
1 polymer ?
#
loop_
_entity_poly.entity_id
_entity_poly.type
_entity_poly.pdbx_seq_one_letter_code
_entity_poly.pdbx_strand_id
1 'polypeptide(L)'
;MGPVRGSKRIVHPGGLAVALVGFGITRFVVAGTVQSRAMLPFVVAVVPLVVGLAFTIYGVILAIGDLSAAYINTVVRWTFLGVSAMAAVLGLTALGAPGDVASGLAMLQGSQLLVSNTLLGGAVGGALTGDRAGRNRRHRNEIELQAELALIANGLLRHEVLNATAIIDGYASLFDEDAPRDSDVAAIRTATDRIETTVADVGEVGRPRDEDSFRAVALGPLLEEETDALEAHYPAATFSYTAPETDAQVLADQRLRLLVRKLLETVAARNEETSVTVEVTVEPYSVSLSVTADTGTAADIDASTEDDPAVGFDRRIVELLSDYYAGGLEIRSAASPAESPVSAALTLPRATGERTAAGRFGVASPGLGGAIGAGVVAGVVMGILSDALTGLLPIIGSLYGVSDPLVGWITHLFHSVVFALLFAGGYTHLREGRPNGTALTGGLFGAGWGVVLWLVAAGLIMPVWLRLVGVQATLPNLTAVGLFTHAVWGVVLGGGYVWLRRRLEASRRWDRLEEMAGQRVGRVLG
;
A
#
# COMPACT_ATOMS: atom_id res chain seq x y z
N MET A 1 14.03 16.75 12.72
CA MET A 1 13.80 15.32 12.40
C MET A 1 14.42 15.05 11.05
N GLY A 2 15.33 14.08 10.92
CA GLY A 2 16.02 13.82 9.64
C GLY A 2 15.06 13.28 8.58
N PRO A 3 15.33 13.51 7.28
CA PRO A 3 14.49 13.01 6.20
C PRO A 3 14.43 11.49 6.27
N VAL A 4 13.21 10.95 6.33
CA VAL A 4 12.94 9.52 6.26
C VAL A 4 13.40 9.06 4.87
N ARG A 5 14.66 8.62 4.76
CA ARG A 5 15.17 7.91 3.60
C ARG A 5 14.32 6.64 3.46
N GLY A 6 13.29 6.70 2.63
CA GLY A 6 12.48 5.54 2.26
C GLY A 6 13.40 4.44 1.75
N SER A 7 13.62 3.40 2.56
CA SER A 7 14.50 2.32 2.19
C SER A 7 13.94 1.65 0.93
N LYS A 8 14.71 1.66 -0.16
CA LYS A 8 14.43 0.97 -1.43
C LYS A 8 14.47 -0.55 -1.25
N ARG A 9 13.56 -1.11 -0.47
CA ARG A 9 13.46 -2.56 -0.25
C ARG A 9 12.25 -3.07 -0.99
N ILE A 10 12.52 -3.83 -2.06
CA ILE A 10 11.52 -4.50 -2.91
C ILE A 10 10.82 -5.63 -2.13
N VAL A 11 11.47 -6.15 -1.09
CA VAL A 11 10.96 -7.25 -0.26
C VAL A 11 11.03 -6.88 1.21
N HIS A 12 9.92 -7.07 1.92
CA HIS A 12 9.85 -6.91 3.36
C HIS A 12 10.34 -8.19 4.07
N PRO A 13 11.48 -8.16 4.79
CA PRO A 13 12.05 -9.35 5.43
C PRO A 13 11.13 -9.94 6.50
N GLY A 14 10.28 -9.12 7.13
CA GLY A 14 9.27 -9.57 8.09
C GLY A 14 8.23 -10.50 7.47
N GLY A 15 7.75 -10.19 6.25
CA GLY A 15 6.82 -11.07 5.53
C GLY A 15 7.47 -12.42 5.18
N LEU A 16 8.72 -12.40 4.74
CA LEU A 16 9.50 -13.63 4.51
C LEU A 16 9.64 -14.47 5.78
N ALA A 17 9.88 -13.82 6.93
CA ALA A 17 9.96 -14.53 8.21
C ALA A 17 8.63 -15.22 8.56
N VAL A 18 7.49 -14.56 8.34
CA VAL A 18 6.15 -15.16 8.51
C VAL A 18 5.95 -16.34 7.55
N ALA A 19 6.34 -16.20 6.28
CA ALA A 19 6.25 -17.28 5.31
C ALA A 19 7.11 -18.50 5.70
N LEU A 20 8.35 -18.27 6.14
CA LEU A 20 9.26 -19.34 6.58
C LEU A 20 8.73 -20.07 7.82
N VAL A 21 8.19 -19.34 8.80
CA VAL A 21 7.56 -19.94 9.98
C VAL A 21 6.33 -20.76 9.58
N GLY A 22 5.45 -20.21 8.75
CA GLY A 22 4.29 -20.92 8.23
C GLY A 22 4.69 -22.21 7.50
N PHE A 23 5.66 -22.13 6.60
CA PHE A 23 6.15 -23.27 5.84
C PHE A 23 6.79 -24.32 6.76
N GLY A 24 7.62 -23.89 7.70
CA GLY A 24 8.26 -24.76 8.68
C GLY A 24 7.25 -25.52 9.53
N ILE A 25 6.30 -24.82 10.15
CA ILE A 25 5.23 -25.44 10.96
C ILE A 25 4.42 -26.43 10.12
N THR A 26 4.04 -26.03 8.90
CA THR A 26 3.28 -26.90 7.98
C THR A 26 4.05 -28.16 7.61
N ARG A 27 5.35 -28.05 7.36
CA ARG A 27 6.21 -29.21 7.07
C ARG A 27 6.26 -30.19 8.25
N PHE A 28 6.29 -29.68 9.48
CA PHE A 28 6.24 -30.49 10.70
C PHE A 28 4.89 -31.18 10.90
N VAL A 29 3.76 -30.53 10.56
CA VAL A 29 2.43 -31.18 10.54
C VAL A 29 2.46 -32.42 9.65
N VAL A 30 2.97 -32.30 8.42
CA VAL A 30 2.93 -33.43 7.45
C VAL A 30 3.91 -34.55 7.83
N ALA A 31 5.06 -34.25 8.43
CA ALA A 31 5.97 -35.29 8.91
C ALA A 31 5.32 -36.19 9.98
N GLY A 32 4.52 -35.59 10.90
CA GLY A 32 3.86 -36.33 11.97
C GLY A 32 2.69 -37.21 11.52
N THR A 33 2.04 -36.90 10.39
CA THR A 33 0.86 -37.65 9.90
C THR A 33 1.23 -38.96 9.21
N VAL A 34 2.42 -39.03 8.61
CA VAL A 34 2.95 -40.22 7.92
C VAL A 34 3.19 -41.39 8.90
N GLN A 35 3.46 -41.08 10.17
CA GLN A 35 3.71 -42.11 11.19
C GLN A 35 2.43 -42.74 11.76
N SER A 36 1.27 -42.09 11.62
CA SER A 36 0.00 -42.61 12.11
C SER A 36 -0.70 -43.50 11.06
N ARG A 37 -0.63 -44.83 11.20
CA ARG A 37 -1.20 -45.84 10.27
C ARG A 37 -2.74 -45.91 10.20
N ALA A 38 -3.48 -44.94 10.72
CA ALA A 38 -4.96 -44.96 10.73
C ALA A 38 -5.55 -44.13 9.57
N MET A 39 -6.80 -44.42 9.17
CA MET A 39 -7.52 -43.74 8.08
C MET A 39 -8.21 -42.43 8.53
N LEU A 40 -8.65 -42.36 9.80
CA LEU A 40 -9.24 -41.16 10.43
C LEU A 40 -8.31 -39.91 10.53
N PRO A 41 -6.98 -40.04 10.75
CA PRO A 41 -6.02 -38.94 10.75
C PRO A 41 -5.89 -38.18 9.42
N PHE A 42 -6.28 -38.76 8.28
CA PHE A 42 -6.01 -38.15 6.98
C PHE A 42 -6.82 -36.87 6.73
N VAL A 43 -8.14 -36.88 6.97
CA VAL A 43 -8.99 -35.68 6.83
C VAL A 43 -8.62 -34.60 7.85
N VAL A 44 -8.29 -35.02 9.08
CA VAL A 44 -7.80 -34.15 10.16
C VAL A 44 -6.43 -33.54 9.83
N ALA A 45 -5.62 -34.18 8.99
CA ALA A 45 -4.32 -33.70 8.55
C ALA A 45 -4.38 -32.70 7.38
N VAL A 46 -5.38 -32.82 6.49
CA VAL A 46 -5.51 -31.93 5.33
C VAL A 46 -5.86 -30.51 5.75
N VAL A 47 -6.70 -30.32 6.77
CA VAL A 47 -7.11 -28.97 7.20
C VAL A 47 -5.91 -28.15 7.70
N PRO A 48 -5.09 -28.61 8.66
CA PRO A 48 -3.90 -27.89 9.09
C PRO A 48 -2.86 -27.71 7.98
N LEU A 49 -2.74 -28.67 7.05
CA LEU A 49 -1.90 -28.51 5.85
C LEU A 49 -2.38 -27.31 5.04
N VAL A 50 -3.66 -27.26 4.66
CA VAL A 50 -4.22 -26.16 3.85
C VAL A 50 -4.09 -24.83 4.58
N VAL A 51 -4.40 -24.79 5.88
CA VAL A 51 -4.28 -23.57 6.70
C VAL A 51 -2.83 -23.10 6.75
N GLY A 52 -1.88 -24.00 6.96
CA GLY A 52 -0.46 -23.66 7.04
C GLY A 52 0.15 -23.22 5.70
N LEU A 53 -0.25 -23.86 4.59
CA LEU A 53 0.13 -23.43 3.25
C LEU A 53 -0.49 -22.07 2.89
N ALA A 54 -1.77 -21.85 3.21
CA ALA A 54 -2.41 -20.55 3.03
C ALA A 54 -1.75 -19.46 3.88
N PHE A 55 -1.36 -19.78 5.11
CA PHE A 55 -0.60 -18.88 5.99
C PHE A 55 0.78 -18.55 5.42
N THR A 56 1.44 -19.51 4.79
CA THR A 56 2.70 -19.30 4.08
C THR A 56 2.51 -18.34 2.89
N ILE A 57 1.45 -18.53 2.10
CA ILE A 57 1.07 -17.61 1.01
C ILE A 57 0.82 -16.21 1.58
N TYR A 58 0.11 -16.08 2.70
CA TYR A 58 -0.10 -14.80 3.38
C TYR A 58 1.23 -14.12 3.75
N GLY A 59 2.21 -14.86 4.27
CA GLY A 59 3.56 -14.35 4.51
C GLY A 59 4.25 -13.85 3.24
N VAL A 60 4.13 -14.57 2.12
CA VAL A 60 4.67 -14.12 0.81
C VAL A 60 3.97 -12.84 0.35
N ILE A 61 2.64 -12.74 0.50
CA ILE A 61 1.88 -11.53 0.20
C ILE A 61 2.37 -10.35 1.04
N LEU A 62 2.61 -10.53 2.34
CA LEU A 62 3.21 -9.49 3.19
C LEU A 62 4.62 -9.09 2.74
N ALA A 63 5.37 -10.00 2.13
CA ALA A 63 6.74 -9.77 1.70
C ALA A 63 6.83 -8.92 0.42
N ILE A 64 5.92 -9.15 -0.53
CA ILE A 64 5.94 -8.52 -1.86
C ILE A 64 4.83 -7.50 -2.09
N GLY A 65 3.81 -7.45 -1.22
CA GLY A 65 2.66 -6.57 -1.37
C GLY A 65 2.97 -5.13 -0.98
N ASP A 66 2.13 -4.21 -1.45
CA ASP A 66 2.28 -2.75 -1.28
C ASP A 66 1.87 -2.24 0.12
N LEU A 67 2.24 -2.97 1.16
CA LEU A 67 1.83 -2.67 2.54
C LEU A 67 2.85 -1.77 3.25
N SER A 68 2.38 -0.92 4.17
CA SER A 68 3.29 -0.07 4.95
C SER A 68 4.15 -0.91 5.89
N ALA A 69 5.41 -0.53 6.07
CA ALA A 69 6.33 -1.22 6.98
C ALA A 69 5.80 -1.29 8.42
N ALA A 70 5.08 -0.25 8.87
CA ALA A 70 4.42 -0.24 10.17
C ALA A 70 3.32 -1.32 10.29
N TYR A 71 2.53 -1.51 9.22
CA TYR A 71 1.52 -2.56 9.16
C TYR A 71 2.17 -3.95 9.24
N ILE A 72 3.15 -4.20 8.37
CA ILE A 72 3.85 -5.49 8.32
C ILE A 72 4.52 -5.79 9.65
N ASN A 73 5.24 -4.83 10.25
CA ASN A 73 5.87 -5.00 11.56
C ASN A 73 4.86 -5.32 12.66
N THR A 74 3.64 -4.77 12.57
CA THR A 74 2.57 -5.07 13.53
C THR A 74 2.12 -6.52 13.38
N VAL A 75 1.82 -6.95 12.15
CA VAL A 75 1.42 -8.34 11.87
C VAL A 75 2.51 -9.31 12.31
N VAL A 76 3.76 -9.06 11.91
CA VAL A 76 4.92 -9.89 12.27
C VAL A 76 5.07 -10.01 13.79
N ARG A 77 5.03 -8.90 14.53
CA ARG A 77 5.14 -8.92 16.00
C ARG A 77 4.05 -9.77 16.63
N TRP A 78 2.81 -9.62 16.20
CA TRP A 78 1.70 -10.41 16.74
C TRP A 78 1.76 -11.88 16.35
N THR A 79 2.18 -12.21 15.13
CA THR A 79 2.44 -13.59 14.70
C THR A 79 3.47 -14.26 15.60
N PHE A 80 4.64 -13.64 15.78
CA PHE A 80 5.70 -14.21 16.61
C PHE A 80 5.34 -14.23 18.09
N LEU A 81 4.58 -13.26 18.58
CA LEU A 81 4.04 -13.27 19.94
C LEU A 81 3.08 -14.46 20.13
N GLY A 82 2.18 -14.72 19.17
CA GLY A 82 1.25 -15.84 19.20
C GLY A 82 1.96 -17.20 19.16
N VAL A 83 2.96 -17.36 18.29
CA VAL A 83 3.81 -18.56 18.26
C VAL A 83 4.56 -18.74 19.58
N SER A 84 5.15 -17.67 20.12
CA SER A 84 5.91 -17.73 21.37
C SER A 84 5.02 -18.06 22.58
N ALA A 85 3.81 -17.49 22.63
CA ALA A 85 2.83 -17.79 23.67
C ALA A 85 2.41 -19.27 23.62
N MET A 86 2.13 -19.81 22.43
CA MET A 86 1.78 -21.22 22.28
C MET A 86 2.96 -22.15 22.57
N ALA A 87 4.19 -21.77 22.20
CA ALA A 87 5.39 -22.50 22.58
C ALA A 87 5.60 -22.51 24.10
N ALA A 88 5.32 -21.40 24.79
CA ALA A 88 5.36 -21.33 26.25
C ALA A 88 4.31 -22.24 26.91
N VAL A 89 3.09 -22.29 26.36
CA VAL A 89 2.04 -23.22 26.82
C VAL A 89 2.50 -24.68 26.67
N LEU A 90 3.08 -25.04 25.53
CA LEU A 90 3.64 -26.38 25.31
C LEU A 90 4.80 -26.68 26.27
N GLY A 91 5.69 -25.72 26.50
CA GLY A 91 6.77 -25.84 27.49
C GLY A 91 6.25 -26.07 28.92
N LEU A 92 5.26 -25.29 29.34
CA LEU A 92 4.59 -25.48 30.63
C LEU A 92 3.87 -26.84 30.71
N THR A 93 3.30 -27.31 29.60
CA THR A 93 2.67 -28.63 29.52
C THR A 93 3.70 -29.74 29.71
N ALA A 94 4.89 -29.62 29.11
CA ALA A 94 5.97 -30.57 29.31
C ALA A 94 6.51 -30.53 30.74
N LEU A 95 6.60 -29.34 31.37
CA LEU A 95 7.01 -29.21 32.77
C LEU A 95 5.99 -29.80 33.75
N GLY A 96 4.70 -29.77 33.40
CA GLY A 96 3.60 -30.33 34.20
C GLY A 96 3.32 -31.82 33.94
N ALA A 97 4.05 -32.46 33.02
CA ALA A 97 3.86 -33.87 32.70
C ALA A 97 4.33 -34.78 33.85
N PRO A 98 3.71 -35.96 34.05
CA PRO A 98 4.14 -36.91 35.07
C PRO A 98 5.58 -37.38 34.81
N GLY A 99 6.46 -37.29 35.81
CA GLY A 99 7.87 -37.66 35.69
C GLY A 99 8.78 -36.43 35.70
N ASP A 100 9.78 -36.43 34.82
CA ASP A 100 10.73 -35.33 34.65
C ASP A 100 10.49 -34.54 33.35
N VAL A 101 11.19 -33.41 33.20
CA VAL A 101 11.06 -32.54 32.02
C VAL A 101 11.40 -33.30 30.72
N ALA A 102 12.35 -34.24 30.79
CA ALA A 102 12.72 -35.05 29.64
C ALA A 102 11.56 -35.94 29.18
N SER A 103 10.82 -36.54 30.11
CA SER A 103 9.62 -37.33 29.82
C SER A 103 8.51 -36.48 29.20
N GLY A 104 8.30 -35.27 29.71
CA GLY A 104 7.35 -34.31 29.12
C GLY A 104 7.73 -33.88 27.70
N LEU A 105 9.01 -33.60 27.46
CA LEU A 105 9.52 -33.28 26.13
C LEU A 105 9.40 -34.48 25.18
N ALA A 106 9.66 -35.69 25.65
CA ALA A 106 9.49 -36.92 24.85
C ALA A 106 8.02 -37.14 24.47
N MET A 107 7.07 -36.85 25.37
CA MET A 107 5.64 -36.90 25.07
C MET A 107 5.25 -35.92 23.96
N LEU A 108 5.76 -34.68 24.02
CA LEU A 108 5.53 -33.69 22.96
C LEU A 108 6.18 -34.10 21.63
N GLN A 109 7.40 -34.65 21.67
CA GLN A 109 8.06 -35.19 20.49
C GLN A 109 7.29 -36.36 19.86
N GLY A 110 6.63 -37.19 20.68
CA GLY A 110 5.72 -38.24 20.22
C GLY A 110 4.39 -37.72 19.67
N SER A 111 4.04 -36.46 19.97
CA SER A 111 2.77 -35.82 19.60
C SER A 111 2.97 -34.66 18.61
N GLN A 112 3.80 -34.88 17.59
CA GLN A 112 4.20 -33.84 16.61
C GLN A 112 3.02 -33.08 16.00
N LEU A 113 1.91 -33.77 15.73
CA LEU A 113 0.69 -33.18 15.20
C LEU A 113 0.07 -32.15 16.14
N LEU A 114 -0.01 -32.46 17.43
CA LEU A 114 -0.54 -31.55 18.45
C LEU A 114 0.35 -30.32 18.57
N VAL A 115 1.66 -30.52 18.70
CA VAL A 115 2.64 -29.42 18.76
C VAL A 115 2.51 -28.50 17.56
N SER A 116 2.48 -29.07 16.35
CA SER A 116 2.43 -28.28 15.12
C SER A 116 1.10 -27.54 14.96
N ASN A 117 -0.03 -28.17 15.29
CA ASN A 117 -1.35 -27.52 15.24
C ASN A 117 -1.48 -26.40 16.28
N THR A 118 -0.94 -26.59 17.48
CA THR A 118 -0.91 -25.56 18.53
C THR A 118 -0.07 -24.36 18.10
N LEU A 119 1.13 -24.59 17.55
CA LEU A 119 1.98 -23.51 17.03
C LEU A 119 1.34 -22.81 15.81
N LEU A 120 0.72 -23.57 14.90
CA LEU A 120 0.00 -23.02 13.76
C LEU A 120 -1.18 -22.14 14.21
N GLY A 121 -1.95 -22.59 15.20
CA GLY A 121 -3.03 -21.82 15.81
C GLY A 121 -2.53 -20.51 16.42
N GLY A 122 -1.39 -20.54 17.13
CA GLY A 122 -0.74 -19.34 17.64
C GLY A 122 -0.28 -18.38 16.53
N ALA A 123 0.33 -18.90 15.46
CA ALA A 123 0.77 -18.11 14.32
C ALA A 123 -0.40 -17.42 13.59
N VAL A 124 -1.45 -18.18 13.27
CA VAL A 124 -2.63 -17.67 12.56
C VAL A 124 -3.41 -16.70 13.45
N GLY A 125 -3.67 -17.05 14.71
CA GLY A 125 -4.36 -16.17 15.67
C GLY A 125 -3.59 -14.87 15.92
N GLY A 126 -2.27 -14.96 16.04
CA GLY A 126 -1.38 -13.80 16.13
C GLY A 126 -1.46 -12.93 14.87
N ALA A 127 -1.36 -13.51 13.68
CA ALA A 127 -1.44 -12.77 12.43
C ALA A 127 -2.78 -12.05 12.25
N LEU A 128 -3.92 -12.72 12.51
CA LEU A 128 -5.26 -12.12 12.46
C LEU A 128 -5.40 -10.96 13.46
N THR A 129 -4.85 -11.12 14.67
CA THR A 129 -4.83 -10.06 15.68
C THR A 129 -3.99 -8.87 15.19
N GLY A 130 -2.82 -9.12 14.61
CA GLY A 130 -1.95 -8.09 14.08
C GLY A 130 -2.52 -7.37 12.87
N ASP A 131 -3.21 -8.09 11.99
CA ASP A 131 -3.93 -7.60 10.82
C ASP A 131 -5.06 -6.66 11.25
N ARG A 132 -5.85 -7.06 12.25
CA ARG A 132 -6.89 -6.22 12.85
C ARG A 132 -6.32 -5.02 13.61
N ALA A 133 -5.23 -5.19 14.37
CA ALA A 133 -4.55 -4.09 15.05
C ALA A 133 -3.96 -3.08 14.07
N GLY A 134 -3.41 -3.56 12.94
CA GLY A 134 -2.89 -2.74 11.85
C GLY A 134 -3.97 -1.91 11.17
N ARG A 135 -5.13 -2.53 10.85
CA ARG A 135 -6.29 -1.80 10.31
C ARG A 135 -6.81 -0.78 11.33
N ASN A 136 -6.99 -1.16 12.59
CA ASN A 136 -7.52 -0.27 13.61
C ASN A 136 -6.66 0.98 13.84
N ARG A 137 -5.33 0.88 13.67
CA ARG A 137 -4.45 2.05 13.72
C ARG A 137 -4.69 3.02 12.56
N ARG A 138 -4.95 2.53 11.35
CA ARG A 138 -5.28 3.40 10.20
C ARG A 138 -6.57 4.17 10.47
N HIS A 139 -7.62 3.46 10.91
CA HIS A 139 -8.89 4.08 11.26
C HIS A 139 -8.73 5.13 12.38
N ARG A 140 -7.89 4.87 13.39
CA ARG A 140 -7.59 5.85 14.43
C ARG A 140 -6.91 7.09 13.88
N ASN A 141 -5.89 6.93 13.05
CA ASN A 141 -5.20 8.07 12.43
C ASN A 141 -6.16 8.89 11.53
N GLU A 142 -7.08 8.23 10.83
CA GLU A 142 -8.11 8.91 10.03
C GLU A 142 -9.09 9.69 10.91
N ILE A 143 -9.53 9.11 12.04
CA ILE A 143 -10.38 9.80 13.01
C ILE A 143 -9.64 11.00 13.64
N GLU A 144 -8.37 10.83 14.00
CA GLU A 144 -7.54 11.90 14.56
C GLU A 144 -7.38 13.06 13.57
N LEU A 145 -7.09 12.75 12.29
CA LEU A 145 -7.01 13.75 11.24
C LEU A 145 -8.35 14.46 11.03
N GLN A 146 -9.47 13.72 10.98
CA GLN A 146 -10.80 14.31 10.85
C GLN A 146 -11.13 15.22 12.04
N ALA A 147 -10.74 14.82 13.26
CA ALA A 147 -10.94 15.63 14.46
C ALA A 147 -10.08 16.91 14.42
N GLU A 148 -8.81 16.82 14.02
CA GLU A 148 -7.93 17.98 13.86
C GLU A 148 -8.48 18.94 12.79
N LEU A 149 -8.88 18.41 11.64
CA LEU A 149 -9.51 19.19 10.57
C LEU A 149 -10.80 19.87 11.02
N ALA A 150 -11.66 19.18 11.78
CA ALA A 150 -12.89 19.75 12.30
C ALA A 150 -12.62 20.87 13.32
N LEU A 151 -11.61 20.72 14.18
CA LEU A 151 -11.22 21.75 15.14
C LEU A 151 -10.66 23.00 14.45
N ILE A 152 -9.80 22.81 13.45
CA ILE A 152 -9.26 23.90 12.63
C ILE A 152 -10.40 24.60 11.90
N ALA A 153 -11.21 23.86 11.15
CA ALA A 153 -12.35 24.38 10.40
C ALA A 153 -13.32 25.17 11.29
N ASN A 154 -13.68 24.63 12.46
CA ASN A 154 -14.60 25.30 13.38
C ASN A 154 -13.99 26.58 14.00
N GLY A 155 -12.71 26.54 14.37
CA GLY A 155 -12.01 27.72 14.86
C GLY A 155 -11.99 28.85 13.82
N LEU A 156 -11.77 28.50 12.57
CA LEU A 156 -11.65 29.47 11.48
C LEU A 156 -12.99 29.98 11.00
N LEU A 157 -14.00 29.13 10.83
CA LEU A 157 -15.36 29.59 10.57
C LEU A 157 -15.76 30.63 11.62
N ARG A 158 -15.42 30.38 12.90
CA ARG A 158 -15.71 31.35 13.95
C ARG A 158 -14.93 32.65 13.77
N HIS A 159 -13.62 32.62 13.59
CA HIS A 159 -12.82 33.85 13.53
C HIS A 159 -13.03 34.62 12.21
N GLU A 160 -13.02 33.94 11.07
CA GLU A 160 -13.13 34.54 9.74
C GLU A 160 -14.53 35.05 9.45
N VAL A 161 -15.57 34.24 9.73
CA VAL A 161 -16.95 34.68 9.46
C VAL A 161 -17.34 35.78 10.44
N LEU A 162 -17.02 35.66 11.74
CA LEU A 162 -17.36 36.74 12.68
C LEU A 162 -16.62 38.04 12.34
N ASN A 163 -15.34 37.99 11.99
CA ASN A 163 -14.59 39.17 11.57
C ASN A 163 -15.17 39.79 10.30
N ALA A 164 -15.46 38.98 9.28
CA ALA A 164 -16.08 39.47 8.06
C ALA A 164 -17.47 40.08 8.31
N THR A 165 -18.30 39.45 9.16
CA THR A 165 -19.59 40.03 9.55
C THR A 165 -19.44 41.35 10.31
N ALA A 166 -18.42 41.50 11.15
CA ALA A 166 -18.15 42.75 11.86
C ALA A 166 -17.72 43.88 10.89
N ILE A 167 -16.96 43.55 9.84
CA ILE A 167 -16.63 44.50 8.76
C ILE A 167 -17.88 44.91 7.99
N ILE A 168 -18.73 43.94 7.61
CA ILE A 168 -19.99 44.21 6.91
C ILE A 168 -20.88 45.12 7.76
N ASP A 169 -21.06 44.80 9.04
CA ASP A 169 -21.86 45.59 9.98
C ASP A 169 -21.29 47.01 10.16
N GLY A 170 -19.96 47.12 10.30
CA GLY A 170 -19.25 48.40 10.41
C GLY A 170 -19.52 49.32 9.22
N TYR A 171 -19.33 48.85 7.99
CA TYR A 171 -19.59 49.65 6.79
C TYR A 171 -21.09 49.87 6.53
N ALA A 172 -21.94 48.89 6.83
CA ALA A 172 -23.38 49.01 6.65
C ALA A 172 -24.00 50.06 7.60
N SER A 173 -23.45 50.21 8.81
CA SER A 173 -23.91 51.23 9.77
C SER A 173 -23.70 52.67 9.30
N LEU A 174 -22.79 52.89 8.34
CA LEU A 174 -22.53 54.22 7.75
C LEU A 174 -23.60 54.63 6.72
N PHE A 175 -24.45 53.71 6.28
CA PHE A 175 -25.49 53.98 5.29
C PHE A 175 -26.72 54.68 5.86
N ASP A 176 -26.83 54.78 7.19
CA ASP A 176 -27.92 55.50 7.86
C ASP A 176 -27.69 57.03 7.90
N GLU A 177 -26.48 57.52 7.62
CA GLU A 177 -26.14 58.96 7.71
C GLU A 177 -25.91 59.64 6.35
N ASP A 178 -25.49 58.94 5.29
CA ASP A 178 -25.24 59.46 3.93
C ASP A 178 -25.39 58.37 2.85
N ALA A 179 -25.44 58.75 1.57
CA ALA A 179 -25.44 57.78 0.46
C ALA A 179 -24.12 56.96 0.46
N PRO A 180 -24.17 55.61 0.29
CA PRO A 180 -22.99 54.75 0.33
C PRO A 180 -21.91 55.21 -0.65
N ARG A 181 -20.65 55.25 -0.21
CA ARG A 181 -19.53 55.40 -1.16
C ARG A 181 -19.28 54.08 -1.86
N ASP A 182 -18.80 54.14 -3.10
CA ASP A 182 -18.43 52.93 -3.86
C ASP A 182 -17.37 52.10 -3.13
N SER A 183 -16.49 52.74 -2.34
CA SER A 183 -15.50 52.07 -1.48
C SER A 183 -16.13 51.24 -0.37
N ASP A 184 -17.24 51.71 0.21
CA ASP A 184 -17.91 51.04 1.33
C ASP A 184 -18.65 49.80 0.82
N VAL A 185 -19.30 49.93 -0.34
CA VAL A 185 -19.94 48.81 -1.04
C VAL A 185 -18.90 47.78 -1.49
N ALA A 186 -17.73 48.23 -1.97
CA ALA A 186 -16.63 47.33 -2.33
C ALA A 186 -16.11 46.55 -1.12
N ALA A 187 -15.90 47.21 0.03
CA ALA A 187 -15.46 46.56 1.26
C ALA A 187 -16.45 45.48 1.75
N ILE A 188 -17.76 45.76 1.69
CA ILE A 188 -18.80 44.78 2.03
C ILE A 188 -18.78 43.58 1.08
N ARG A 189 -18.60 43.80 -0.23
CA ARG A 189 -18.48 42.72 -1.21
C ARG A 189 -17.26 41.86 -0.94
N THR A 190 -16.08 42.47 -0.75
CA THR A 190 -14.85 41.74 -0.40
C THR A 190 -15.01 40.93 0.88
N ALA A 191 -15.67 41.47 1.91
CA ALA A 191 -15.95 40.72 3.14
C ALA A 191 -16.92 39.54 2.91
N THR A 192 -17.91 39.70 2.04
CA THR A 192 -18.85 38.63 1.67
C THR A 192 -18.15 37.52 0.87
N ASP A 193 -17.31 37.89 -0.10
CA ASP A 193 -16.53 36.96 -0.91
C ASP A 193 -15.55 36.15 -0.03
N ARG A 194 -14.99 36.78 1.02
CA ARG A 194 -14.15 36.12 2.03
C ARG A 194 -14.94 35.05 2.81
N ILE A 195 -16.19 35.32 3.19
CA ILE A 195 -17.06 34.34 3.84
C ILE A 195 -17.34 33.16 2.90
N GLU A 196 -17.73 33.43 1.65
CA GLU A 196 -18.05 32.38 0.68
C GLU A 196 -16.85 31.47 0.42
N THR A 197 -15.66 32.06 0.21
CA THR A 197 -14.41 31.33 0.00
C THR A 197 -14.05 30.47 1.21
N THR A 198 -14.14 31.03 2.42
CA THR A 198 -13.84 30.29 3.66
C THR A 198 -14.78 29.09 3.85
N VAL A 199 -16.07 29.28 3.61
CA VAL A 199 -17.07 28.19 3.71
C VAL A 199 -16.82 27.11 2.65
N ALA A 200 -16.46 27.50 1.43
CA ALA A 200 -16.13 26.57 0.36
C ALA A 200 -14.87 25.75 0.69
N ASP A 201 -13.80 26.40 1.16
CA ASP A 201 -12.55 25.75 1.55
C ASP A 201 -12.77 24.75 2.68
N VAL A 202 -13.51 25.14 3.74
CA VAL A 202 -13.88 24.24 4.83
C VAL A 202 -14.74 23.06 4.33
N GLY A 203 -15.63 23.32 3.38
CA GLY A 203 -16.44 22.29 2.73
C GLY A 203 -15.60 21.25 2.01
N GLU A 204 -14.54 21.66 1.30
CA GLU A 204 -13.60 20.76 0.61
C GLU A 204 -12.73 19.97 1.59
N VAL A 205 -12.24 20.61 2.64
CA VAL A 205 -11.46 19.96 3.71
C VAL A 205 -12.27 18.87 4.41
N GLY A 206 -13.50 19.20 4.81
CA GLY A 206 -14.38 18.35 5.62
C GLY A 206 -15.07 17.21 4.88
N ARG A 207 -14.87 17.06 3.56
CA ARG A 207 -15.47 15.93 2.83
C ARG A 207 -15.00 14.59 3.41
N PRO A 208 -15.83 13.53 3.42
CA PRO A 208 -15.37 12.20 3.78
C PRO A 208 -14.30 11.69 2.80
N ARG A 209 -13.47 10.78 3.27
CA ARG A 209 -12.53 10.03 2.42
C ARG A 209 -13.27 8.83 1.83
N ASP A 210 -13.30 8.72 0.50
CA ASP A 210 -13.66 7.45 -0.14
C ASP A 210 -12.51 6.45 0.00
N GLU A 211 -12.82 5.17 0.23
CA GLU A 211 -11.80 4.11 0.40
C GLU A 211 -10.84 4.00 -0.80
N ASP A 212 -11.28 4.47 -1.97
CA ASP A 212 -10.57 4.46 -3.25
C ASP A 212 -10.28 5.89 -3.79
N SER A 213 -10.19 6.89 -2.90
CA SER A 213 -10.18 8.31 -3.30
C SER A 213 -8.97 8.74 -4.12
N PHE A 214 -7.82 8.09 -3.93
CA PHE A 214 -6.57 8.48 -4.59
C PHE A 214 -6.48 7.90 -6.01
N ARG A 215 -6.41 8.79 -6.98
CA ARG A 215 -6.29 8.48 -8.41
C ARG A 215 -5.09 9.21 -9.01
N ALA A 216 -4.67 8.77 -10.19
CA ALA A 216 -3.71 9.52 -10.98
C ALA A 216 -4.35 10.84 -11.40
N VAL A 217 -3.80 11.95 -10.92
CA VAL A 217 -4.20 13.31 -11.30
C VAL A 217 -3.04 13.94 -12.05
N ALA A 218 -3.29 14.42 -13.27
CA ALA A 218 -2.30 15.17 -14.03
C ALA A 218 -2.16 16.58 -13.44
N LEU A 219 -0.96 16.94 -12.99
CA LEU A 219 -0.69 18.24 -12.40
C LEU A 219 -0.72 19.37 -13.42
N GLY A 220 -0.36 19.11 -14.68
CA GLY A 220 -0.29 20.15 -15.70
C GLY A 220 -1.61 20.91 -15.88
N PRO A 221 -2.71 20.24 -16.25
CA PRO A 221 -4.02 20.88 -16.39
C PRO A 221 -4.51 21.51 -15.08
N LEU A 222 -4.21 20.89 -13.93
CA LEU A 222 -4.60 21.44 -12.63
C LEU A 222 -3.88 22.75 -12.32
N LEU A 223 -2.57 22.82 -12.58
CA LEU A 223 -1.79 24.03 -12.34
C LEU A 223 -2.21 25.14 -13.28
N GLU A 224 -2.45 24.83 -14.55
CA GLU A 224 -2.96 25.79 -15.54
C GLU A 224 -4.32 26.37 -15.12
N GLU A 225 -5.28 25.52 -14.73
CA GLU A 225 -6.59 25.97 -14.23
C GLU A 225 -6.47 26.88 -12.99
N GLU A 226 -5.63 26.52 -12.02
CA GLU A 226 -5.52 27.29 -10.78
C GLU A 226 -4.68 28.58 -10.96
N THR A 227 -3.66 28.58 -11.82
CA THR A 227 -2.92 29.82 -12.14
C THR A 227 -3.79 30.82 -12.88
N ASP A 228 -4.61 30.37 -13.84
CA ASP A 228 -5.55 31.23 -14.58
C ASP A 228 -6.61 31.82 -13.64
N ALA A 229 -7.13 31.01 -12.71
CA ALA A 229 -8.10 31.46 -11.72
C ALA A 229 -7.52 32.51 -10.77
N LEU A 230 -6.26 32.35 -10.36
CA LEU A 230 -5.57 33.30 -9.50
C LEU A 230 -5.22 34.60 -10.23
N GLU A 231 -4.78 34.55 -11.49
CA GLU A 231 -4.50 35.75 -12.29
C GLU A 231 -5.78 36.59 -12.51
N ALA A 232 -6.93 35.93 -12.71
CA ALA A 232 -8.22 36.61 -12.79
C ALA A 232 -8.63 37.29 -11.47
N HIS A 233 -8.26 36.72 -10.33
CA HIS A 233 -8.57 37.25 -9.00
C HIS A 233 -7.57 38.32 -8.55
N TYR A 234 -6.32 38.25 -9.02
CA TYR A 234 -5.25 39.20 -8.72
C TYR A 234 -4.65 39.77 -10.02
N PRO A 235 -5.32 40.73 -10.70
CA PRO A 235 -4.93 41.21 -12.04
C PRO A 235 -3.55 41.89 -12.12
N ALA A 236 -2.99 42.23 -10.96
CA ALA A 236 -1.72 42.92 -10.86
C ALA A 236 -0.54 41.94 -10.58
N ALA A 237 -0.84 40.69 -10.19
CA ALA A 237 0.13 39.60 -10.09
C ALA A 237 0.26 38.86 -11.42
N THR A 238 1.47 38.41 -11.76
CA THR A 238 1.71 37.62 -12.98
C THR A 238 2.15 36.21 -12.62
N PHE A 239 1.39 35.21 -13.07
CA PHE A 239 1.70 33.79 -12.85
C PHE A 239 2.36 33.20 -14.10
N SER A 240 3.52 32.58 -13.92
CA SER A 240 4.25 31.88 -14.98
C SER A 240 4.40 30.41 -14.62
N TYR A 241 3.96 29.53 -15.53
CA TYR A 241 4.04 28.09 -15.35
C TYR A 241 4.93 27.47 -16.44
N THR A 242 5.93 26.69 -16.00
CA THR A 242 6.77 25.91 -16.91
C THR A 242 6.27 24.46 -16.94
N ALA A 243 5.65 24.08 -18.07
CA ALA A 243 5.17 22.72 -18.25
C ALA A 243 6.33 21.70 -18.27
N PRO A 244 6.21 20.57 -17.53
CA PRO A 244 7.25 19.55 -17.52
C PRO A 244 7.30 18.80 -18.85
N GLU A 245 8.50 18.38 -19.27
CA GLU A 245 8.71 17.59 -20.51
C GLU A 245 8.01 16.21 -20.47
N THR A 246 7.75 15.70 -19.26
CA THR A 246 7.09 14.42 -19.03
C THR A 246 5.79 14.62 -18.27
N ASP A 247 4.75 13.87 -18.61
CA ASP A 247 3.45 13.93 -17.93
C ASP A 247 3.61 13.71 -16.41
N ALA A 248 3.35 14.78 -15.65
CA ALA A 248 3.49 14.86 -14.21
C ALA A 248 2.18 14.43 -13.55
N GLN A 249 2.04 13.13 -13.27
CA GLN A 249 0.88 12.60 -12.58
C GLN A 249 1.22 12.31 -11.12
N VAL A 250 0.41 12.79 -10.19
CA VAL A 250 0.51 12.51 -8.75
C VAL A 250 -0.67 11.69 -8.28
N LEU A 251 -0.48 10.87 -7.24
CA LEU A 251 -1.60 10.15 -6.68
C LEU A 251 -2.29 10.98 -5.62
N ALA A 252 -3.50 11.44 -5.93
CA ALA A 252 -4.24 12.33 -5.06
C ALA A 252 -5.75 12.19 -5.25
N ASP A 253 -6.49 12.82 -4.34
CA ASP A 253 -7.95 12.93 -4.41
C ASP A 253 -8.34 14.38 -4.73
N GLN A 254 -9.63 14.69 -4.60
CA GLN A 254 -10.17 16.02 -4.91
C GLN A 254 -9.56 17.17 -4.07
N ARG A 255 -8.95 16.89 -2.91
CA ARG A 255 -8.33 17.93 -2.07
C ARG A 255 -7.00 18.44 -2.62
N LEU A 256 -6.44 17.81 -3.67
CA LEU A 256 -5.22 18.29 -4.31
C LEU A 256 -5.38 19.69 -4.86
N ARG A 257 -6.57 19.98 -5.43
CA ARG A 257 -6.88 21.32 -5.94
C ARG A 257 -6.75 22.37 -4.83
N LEU A 258 -7.35 22.09 -3.67
CA LEU A 258 -7.23 22.97 -2.50
C LEU A 258 -5.78 23.13 -2.05
N LEU A 259 -5.02 22.03 -1.95
CA LEU A 259 -3.59 22.09 -1.59
C LEU A 259 -2.78 22.97 -2.54
N VAL A 260 -2.96 22.79 -3.85
CA VAL A 260 -2.26 23.56 -4.88
C VAL A 260 -2.67 25.04 -4.80
N ARG A 261 -3.97 25.35 -4.75
CA ARG A 261 -4.45 26.72 -4.61
C ARG A 261 -3.86 27.41 -3.39
N LYS A 262 -3.95 26.77 -2.22
CA LYS A 262 -3.41 27.33 -0.96
C LYS A 262 -1.91 27.50 -0.98
N LEU A 263 -1.16 26.60 -1.63
CA LEU A 263 0.28 26.75 -1.80
C LEU A 263 0.61 27.98 -2.65
N LEU A 264 -0.11 28.17 -3.77
CA LEU A 264 0.08 29.33 -4.64
C LEU A 264 -0.29 30.63 -3.90
N GLU A 265 -1.41 30.66 -3.17
CA GLU A 265 -1.81 31.81 -2.34
C GLU A 265 -0.78 32.12 -1.24
N THR A 266 -0.21 31.09 -0.62
CA THR A 266 0.83 31.24 0.43
C THR A 266 2.10 31.89 -0.12
N VAL A 267 2.50 31.58 -1.36
CA VAL A 267 3.72 32.13 -1.98
C VAL A 267 3.47 33.45 -2.69
N ALA A 268 2.30 33.65 -3.29
CA ALA A 268 1.93 34.91 -3.96
C ALA A 268 1.77 36.08 -2.99
N ALA A 269 1.67 35.81 -1.68
CA ALA A 269 1.74 36.76 -0.57
C ALA A 269 1.07 38.12 -0.86
N ARG A 270 -0.18 38.15 -1.33
CA ARG A 270 -1.12 39.29 -1.47
C ARG A 270 -0.56 40.65 -1.96
N ASN A 271 0.67 40.71 -2.46
CA ASN A 271 1.30 41.93 -2.91
C ASN A 271 0.94 42.10 -4.38
N GLU A 272 0.26 43.21 -4.65
CA GLU A 272 -0.33 43.55 -5.95
C GLU A 272 0.70 43.56 -7.09
N GLU A 273 2.00 43.54 -6.85
CA GLU A 273 3.05 43.56 -7.89
C GLU A 273 4.06 42.42 -7.74
N THR A 274 3.59 41.17 -7.75
CA THR A 274 4.46 39.99 -7.58
C THR A 274 4.41 39.08 -8.81
N SER A 275 5.58 38.72 -9.37
CA SER A 275 5.67 37.63 -10.34
C SER A 275 5.90 36.31 -9.62
N VAL A 276 5.05 35.32 -9.91
CA VAL A 276 5.13 33.97 -9.34
C VAL A 276 5.50 32.98 -10.44
N THR A 277 6.58 32.23 -10.21
CA THR A 277 7.04 31.17 -11.12
C THR A 277 6.80 29.80 -10.50
N VAL A 278 6.12 28.94 -11.25
CA VAL A 278 5.80 27.56 -10.89
C VAL A 278 6.60 26.60 -11.78
N GLU A 279 7.48 25.83 -11.16
CA GLU A 279 8.28 24.79 -11.81
C GLU A 279 7.90 23.40 -11.31
N VAL A 280 7.77 22.45 -12.24
CA VAL A 280 7.47 21.05 -11.91
C VAL A 280 8.64 20.17 -12.29
N THR A 281 9.26 19.54 -11.29
CA THR A 281 10.31 18.55 -11.48
C THR A 281 9.75 17.15 -11.28
N VAL A 282 9.88 16.30 -12.30
CA VAL A 282 9.42 14.90 -12.25
C VAL A 282 10.59 13.99 -11.91
N GLU A 283 10.55 13.39 -10.73
CA GLU A 283 11.49 12.36 -10.31
C GLU A 283 10.91 10.95 -10.57
N PRO A 284 11.71 9.88 -10.41
CA PRO A 284 11.20 8.52 -10.56
C PRO A 284 10.01 8.18 -9.64
N TYR A 285 9.90 8.84 -8.48
CA TYR A 285 8.96 8.46 -7.42
C TYR A 285 8.16 9.62 -6.82
N SER A 286 8.56 10.83 -7.16
CA SER A 286 8.06 12.08 -6.61
C SER A 286 7.80 13.03 -7.76
N VAL A 287 6.84 13.92 -7.58
CA VAL A 287 6.75 15.14 -8.36
C VAL A 287 6.95 16.28 -7.38
N SER A 288 7.91 17.15 -7.67
CA SER A 288 8.22 18.31 -6.87
C SER A 288 7.72 19.55 -7.58
N LEU A 289 6.83 20.28 -6.91
CA LEU A 289 6.32 21.58 -7.31
C LEU A 289 7.12 22.64 -6.56
N SER A 290 7.89 23.44 -7.28
CA SER A 290 8.60 24.60 -6.74
C SER A 290 7.85 25.85 -7.14
N VAL A 291 7.41 26.63 -6.16
CA VAL A 291 6.74 27.91 -6.36
C VAL A 291 7.65 29.00 -5.81
N THR A 292 7.96 30.00 -6.63
CA THR A 292 8.92 31.07 -6.33
C THR A 292 8.29 32.42 -6.62
N ALA A 293 8.46 33.40 -5.74
CA ALA A 293 7.96 34.77 -5.92
C ALA A 293 9.10 35.79 -5.96
N ASP A 294 9.17 36.62 -7.00
CA ASP A 294 10.27 37.57 -7.23
C ASP A 294 10.44 38.62 -6.12
N THR A 295 9.36 38.94 -5.41
CA THR A 295 9.30 39.93 -4.32
C THR A 295 8.58 39.33 -3.11
N GLY A 296 9.21 39.44 -1.93
CA GLY A 296 8.66 38.95 -0.65
C GLY A 296 9.77 38.54 0.34
N THR A 297 9.57 38.75 1.64
CA THR A 297 10.52 38.34 2.69
C THR A 297 9.90 37.37 3.70
N ALA A 298 10.74 36.56 4.36
CA ALA A 298 10.31 35.64 5.43
C ALA A 298 9.52 36.33 6.55
N ALA A 299 9.92 37.57 6.86
CA ALA A 299 9.34 38.36 7.93
C ALA A 299 7.89 38.72 7.64
N ASP A 300 7.50 38.95 6.38
CA ASP A 300 6.11 39.23 6.03
C ASP A 300 5.21 38.00 6.20
N ILE A 301 5.69 36.78 5.96
CA ILE A 301 4.90 35.55 6.13
C ILE A 301 4.73 35.22 7.60
N ASP A 302 5.79 35.22 8.40
CA ASP A 302 5.68 34.94 9.85
C ASP A 302 4.97 36.07 10.61
N ALA A 303 5.17 37.35 10.24
CA ALA A 303 4.43 38.48 10.83
C ALA A 303 2.95 38.50 10.40
N SER A 304 2.64 38.22 9.13
CA SER A 304 1.24 38.07 8.68
C SER A 304 0.56 36.81 9.21
N THR A 305 1.31 35.79 9.64
CA THR A 305 0.75 34.64 10.36
C THR A 305 0.30 35.03 11.78
N GLU A 306 1.00 35.96 12.43
CA GLU A 306 0.61 36.53 13.74
C GLU A 306 -0.49 37.62 13.61
N ASP A 307 -0.48 38.42 12.53
CA ASP A 307 -1.39 39.55 12.32
C ASP A 307 -2.65 39.24 11.46
N ASP A 308 -2.62 38.25 10.56
CA ASP A 308 -3.76 37.81 9.71
C ASP A 308 -4.05 36.31 9.89
N PRO A 309 -5.12 35.94 10.63
CA PRO A 309 -5.53 34.55 10.85
C PRO A 309 -5.73 33.73 9.56
N ALA A 310 -6.02 34.37 8.43
CA ALA A 310 -6.19 33.72 7.14
C ALA A 310 -4.86 33.17 6.58
N VAL A 311 -3.74 33.88 6.75
CA VAL A 311 -2.42 33.43 6.25
C VAL A 311 -1.93 32.22 7.03
N GLY A 312 -2.12 32.23 8.36
CA GLY A 312 -1.83 31.08 9.20
C GLY A 312 -2.70 29.85 8.86
N PHE A 313 -3.91 30.07 8.35
CA PHE A 313 -4.77 28.99 7.91
C PHE A 313 -4.29 28.34 6.61
N ASP A 314 -3.97 29.15 5.60
CA ASP A 314 -3.55 28.64 4.29
C ASP A 314 -2.30 27.76 4.46
N ARG A 315 -1.31 28.24 5.22
CA ARG A 315 -0.13 27.45 5.59
C ARG A 315 -0.50 26.16 6.31
N ARG A 316 -1.41 26.21 7.29
CA ARG A 316 -1.82 25.03 8.05
C ARG A 316 -2.54 24.00 7.18
N ILE A 317 -3.35 24.43 6.22
CA ILE A 317 -3.96 23.54 5.22
C ILE A 317 -2.87 22.87 4.38
N VAL A 318 -1.90 23.65 3.89
CA VAL A 318 -0.82 23.12 3.03
C VAL A 318 0.04 22.11 3.80
N GLU A 319 0.42 22.41 5.04
CA GLU A 319 1.14 21.48 5.93
C GLU A 319 0.35 20.18 6.15
N LEU A 320 -0.92 20.32 6.55
CA LEU A 320 -1.76 19.16 6.89
C LEU A 320 -2.09 18.32 5.66
N LEU A 321 -2.41 18.93 4.52
CA LEU A 321 -2.69 18.20 3.28
C LEU A 321 -1.42 17.61 2.67
N SER A 322 -0.27 18.29 2.77
CA SER A 322 1.03 17.70 2.39
C SER A 322 1.30 16.42 3.19
N ASP A 323 1.17 16.49 4.52
CA ASP A 323 1.34 15.33 5.40
C ASP A 323 0.30 14.23 5.09
N TYR A 324 -0.95 14.61 4.80
CA TYR A 324 -2.01 13.68 4.39
C TYR A 324 -1.64 12.88 3.13
N TYR A 325 -0.99 13.50 2.14
CA TYR A 325 -0.50 12.82 0.94
C TYR A 325 0.84 12.10 1.15
N ALA A 326 1.37 12.07 2.39
CA ALA A 326 2.74 11.62 2.69
C ALA A 326 3.79 12.35 1.82
N GLY A 327 3.50 13.61 1.50
CA GLY A 327 4.38 14.52 0.80
C GLY A 327 5.39 15.18 1.72
N GLY A 328 6.21 16.05 1.15
CA GLY A 328 7.10 16.92 1.90
C GLY A 328 6.83 18.37 1.52
N LEU A 329 6.73 19.24 2.52
CA LEU A 329 6.64 20.67 2.32
C LEU A 329 7.91 21.32 2.89
N GLU A 330 8.60 22.09 2.07
CA GLU A 330 9.71 22.93 2.49
C GLU A 330 9.44 24.36 2.05
N ILE A 331 9.15 25.24 3.00
CA ILE A 331 9.02 26.68 2.75
C ILE A 331 10.36 27.29 3.12
N ARG A 332 11.12 27.75 2.13
CA ARG A 332 12.35 28.50 2.32
C ARG A 332 12.06 29.98 2.12
N SER A 333 12.52 30.75 3.07
CA SER A 333 12.29 32.18 3.11
C SER A 333 13.61 32.91 3.31
N ALA A 334 13.72 34.08 2.69
CA ALA A 334 14.91 34.90 2.70
C ALA A 334 15.08 35.65 4.02
N ALA A 335 16.31 35.65 4.55
CA ALA A 335 16.65 36.41 5.75
C ALA A 335 16.82 37.92 5.50
N SER A 336 16.92 38.34 4.23
CA SER A 336 17.11 39.73 3.81
C SER A 336 16.57 39.92 2.39
N PRO A 337 16.00 41.09 2.02
CA PRO A 337 15.52 41.39 0.66
C PRO A 337 16.60 41.29 -0.43
N ALA A 338 17.88 41.13 -0.07
CA ALA A 338 18.99 40.92 -1.00
C ALA A 338 19.37 39.44 -1.21
N GLU A 339 18.79 38.49 -0.46
CA GLU A 339 19.15 37.05 -0.52
C GLU A 339 17.93 36.18 -0.86
N SER A 340 17.74 35.94 -2.16
CA SER A 340 16.80 34.97 -2.75
C SER A 340 15.29 35.23 -2.55
N PRO A 341 14.43 34.82 -3.50
CA PRO A 341 12.98 34.92 -3.40
C PRO A 341 12.36 33.97 -2.35
N VAL A 342 11.13 34.26 -1.88
CA VAL A 342 10.31 33.27 -1.15
C VAL A 342 10.11 32.07 -2.06
N SER A 343 10.41 30.88 -1.56
CA SER A 343 10.23 29.63 -2.31
C SER A 343 9.55 28.57 -1.47
N ALA A 344 8.51 27.94 -2.02
CA ALA A 344 7.90 26.77 -1.41
C ALA A 344 8.06 25.57 -2.35
N ALA A 345 8.60 24.49 -1.80
CA ALA A 345 8.74 23.22 -2.49
C ALA A 345 7.77 22.20 -1.88
N LEU A 346 6.79 21.76 -2.67
CA LEU A 346 5.86 20.70 -2.35
C LEU A 346 6.24 19.43 -3.11
N THR A 347 6.56 18.36 -2.40
CA THR A 347 6.88 17.05 -2.98
C THR A 347 5.72 16.11 -2.78
N LEU A 348 5.17 15.55 -3.86
CA LEU A 348 4.05 14.61 -3.84
C LEU A 348 4.45 13.25 -4.44
N PRO A 349 3.82 12.14 -4.00
CA PRO A 349 4.05 10.84 -4.59
C PRO A 349 3.53 10.78 -6.04
N ARG A 350 4.38 10.29 -6.95
CA ARG A 350 4.04 10.12 -8.37
C ARG A 350 3.02 8.99 -8.57
N ALA A 351 2.08 9.16 -9.49
CA ALA A 351 1.07 8.16 -9.84
C ALA A 351 1.57 7.11 -10.85
N THR A 352 2.54 7.45 -11.70
CA THR A 352 3.12 6.54 -12.70
C THR A 352 4.36 5.83 -12.17
N GLY A 353 4.37 4.50 -12.32
CA GLY A 353 5.23 3.57 -11.60
C GLY A 353 4.35 2.65 -10.75
N GLU A 354 4.64 1.36 -10.67
CA GLU A 354 3.91 0.43 -9.79
C GLU A 354 4.33 0.61 -8.33
N ARG A 355 4.22 1.85 -7.86
CA ARG A 355 4.25 2.23 -6.47
C ARG A 355 2.86 2.74 -6.13
N THR A 356 2.26 2.18 -5.11
CA THR A 356 0.94 2.66 -4.71
C THR A 356 1.06 3.99 -3.99
N ALA A 357 0.06 4.83 -4.23
CA ALA A 357 -0.44 6.01 -3.50
C ALA A 357 0.38 6.76 -2.47
N ALA A 358 1.09 6.05 -1.62
CA ALA A 358 1.77 6.60 -0.46
C ALA A 358 3.25 6.17 -0.44
N GLY A 359 3.90 6.10 -1.61
CA GLY A 359 5.31 5.72 -1.73
C GLY A 359 5.62 4.28 -1.27
N ARG A 360 4.64 3.39 -1.30
CA ARG A 360 4.79 1.99 -0.85
C ARG A 360 5.38 1.15 -1.99
N PHE A 361 6.33 0.29 -1.63
CA PHE A 361 6.95 -0.65 -2.56
C PHE A 361 6.19 -1.97 -2.50
N GLY A 362 5.75 -2.48 -3.65
CA GLY A 362 5.16 -3.83 -3.75
C GLY A 362 4.07 -3.98 -4.80
N VAL A 363 3.55 -5.19 -4.92
CA VAL A 363 2.46 -5.56 -5.82
C VAL A 363 1.13 -5.16 -5.17
N ALA A 364 0.34 -4.33 -5.84
CA ALA A 364 -0.98 -3.92 -5.39
C ALA A 364 -1.98 -5.09 -5.31
N SER A 365 -3.05 -4.95 -4.52
CA SER A 365 -4.09 -5.98 -4.32
C SER A 365 -4.65 -6.60 -5.62
N PRO A 366 -5.00 -5.84 -6.67
CA PRO A 366 -5.44 -6.42 -7.94
C PRO A 366 -4.37 -7.26 -8.63
N GLY A 367 -3.10 -6.88 -8.50
CA GLY A 367 -1.95 -7.64 -8.96
C GLY A 367 -1.79 -8.94 -8.17
N LEU A 368 -1.85 -8.88 -6.84
CA LEU A 368 -1.79 -10.08 -5.98
C LEU A 368 -2.91 -11.08 -6.32
N GLY A 369 -4.15 -10.59 -6.46
CA GLY A 369 -5.29 -11.41 -6.87
C GLY A 369 -5.13 -11.98 -8.29
N GLY A 370 -4.60 -11.17 -9.21
CA GLY A 370 -4.24 -11.59 -10.56
C GLY A 370 -3.21 -12.72 -10.58
N ALA A 371 -2.19 -12.62 -9.73
CA ALA A 371 -1.12 -13.61 -9.60
C ALA A 371 -1.63 -14.92 -9.00
N ILE A 372 -2.45 -14.86 -7.94
CA ILE A 372 -3.06 -16.05 -7.33
C ILE A 372 -3.95 -16.75 -8.35
N GLY A 373 -4.87 -16.02 -9.00
CA GLY A 373 -5.79 -16.60 -9.98
C GLY A 373 -5.06 -17.22 -11.18
N ALA A 374 -4.10 -16.49 -11.77
CA ALA A 374 -3.31 -17.00 -12.89
C ALA A 374 -2.41 -18.18 -12.47
N GLY A 375 -1.84 -18.14 -11.26
CA GLY A 375 -1.03 -19.21 -10.69
C GLY A 375 -1.82 -20.50 -10.45
N VAL A 376 -3.07 -20.42 -9.98
CA VAL A 376 -3.95 -21.59 -9.86
C VAL A 376 -4.23 -22.20 -11.23
N VAL A 377 -4.63 -21.38 -12.21
CA VAL A 377 -4.93 -21.86 -13.57
C VAL A 377 -3.69 -22.50 -14.22
N ALA A 378 -2.55 -21.82 -14.16
CA ALA A 378 -1.29 -22.34 -14.69
C ALA A 378 -0.88 -23.64 -14.01
N GLY A 379 -1.03 -23.72 -12.69
CA GLY A 379 -0.75 -24.93 -11.90
C GLY A 379 -1.63 -26.11 -12.29
N VAL A 380 -2.94 -25.89 -12.50
CA VAL A 380 -3.86 -26.92 -12.98
C VAL A 380 -3.48 -27.40 -14.38
N VAL A 381 -3.22 -26.47 -15.32
CA VAL A 381 -2.82 -26.80 -16.70
C VAL A 381 -1.53 -27.63 -16.69
N MET A 382 -0.51 -27.17 -15.97
CA MET A 382 0.76 -27.88 -15.86
C MET A 382 0.60 -29.23 -15.17
N GLY A 383 -0.23 -29.31 -14.13
CA GLY A 383 -0.52 -30.54 -13.42
C GLY A 383 -1.11 -31.58 -14.36
N ILE A 384 -2.23 -31.28 -15.02
CA ILE A 384 -2.89 -32.19 -15.97
C ILE A 384 -1.92 -32.64 -17.06
N LEU A 385 -1.15 -31.69 -17.61
CA LEU A 385 -0.17 -31.97 -18.64
C LEU A 385 0.95 -32.90 -18.14
N SER A 386 1.46 -32.67 -16.93
CA SER A 386 2.52 -33.49 -16.33
C SER A 386 2.01 -34.88 -15.96
N ASP A 387 0.76 -35.01 -15.50
CA ASP A 387 0.11 -36.30 -15.26
C ASP A 387 0.06 -37.13 -16.55
N ALA A 388 -0.43 -36.52 -17.63
CA ALA A 388 -0.60 -37.20 -18.90
C ALA A 388 0.73 -37.63 -19.54
N LEU A 389 1.80 -36.84 -19.35
CA LEU A 389 3.11 -37.10 -19.95
C LEU A 389 4.02 -38.01 -19.12
N THR A 390 3.86 -38.03 -17.79
CA THR A 390 4.81 -38.70 -16.90
C THR A 390 4.17 -39.62 -15.87
N GLY A 391 2.91 -39.39 -15.49
CA GLY A 391 2.24 -40.10 -14.39
C GLY A 391 2.85 -39.84 -13.00
N LEU A 392 3.67 -38.78 -12.86
CA LEU A 392 4.48 -38.53 -11.65
C LEU A 392 3.96 -37.41 -10.75
N LEU A 393 2.78 -36.85 -10.99
CA LEU A 393 2.20 -35.84 -10.10
C LEU A 393 2.13 -36.25 -8.61
N PRO A 394 1.85 -37.53 -8.26
CA PRO A 394 1.90 -38.00 -6.88
C PRO A 394 3.26 -37.85 -6.19
N ILE A 395 4.36 -37.69 -6.94
CA ILE A 395 5.71 -37.52 -6.37
C ILE A 395 5.87 -36.16 -5.69
N ILE A 396 5.10 -35.14 -6.05
CA ILE A 396 5.24 -33.82 -5.41
C ILE A 396 4.81 -33.86 -3.93
N GLY A 397 3.83 -34.70 -3.58
CA GLY A 397 3.45 -34.92 -2.18
C GLY A 397 4.60 -35.50 -1.34
N SER A 398 5.51 -36.25 -1.96
CA SER A 398 6.69 -36.82 -1.29
C SER A 398 7.66 -35.75 -0.77
N LEU A 399 7.63 -34.52 -1.30
CA LEU A 399 8.38 -33.38 -0.74
C LEU A 399 7.97 -33.07 0.71
N TYR A 400 6.72 -33.40 1.06
CA TYR A 400 6.19 -33.24 2.41
C TYR A 400 6.16 -34.57 3.18
N GLY A 401 6.62 -35.66 2.57
CA GLY A 401 6.70 -37.00 3.18
C GLY A 401 5.46 -37.87 2.95
N VAL A 402 4.45 -37.40 2.21
CA VAL A 402 3.20 -38.13 1.96
C VAL A 402 3.03 -38.39 0.46
N SER A 403 3.05 -39.65 0.06
CA SER A 403 2.80 -40.06 -1.34
C SER A 403 1.31 -40.26 -1.62
N ASP A 404 0.51 -39.21 -1.41
CA ASP A 404 -0.94 -39.19 -1.65
C ASP A 404 -1.28 -38.23 -2.81
N PRO A 405 -2.15 -38.63 -3.76
CA PRO A 405 -2.50 -37.79 -4.90
C PRO A 405 -3.13 -36.45 -4.53
N LEU A 406 -4.02 -36.40 -3.53
CA LEU A 406 -4.67 -35.18 -3.09
C LEU A 406 -3.65 -34.21 -2.47
N VAL A 407 -2.77 -34.72 -1.60
CA VAL A 407 -1.68 -33.93 -1.00
C VAL A 407 -0.71 -33.44 -2.09
N GLY A 408 -0.40 -34.28 -3.08
CA GLY A 408 0.40 -33.89 -4.25
C GLY A 408 -0.21 -32.73 -5.02
N TRP A 409 -1.52 -32.77 -5.30
CA TRP A 409 -2.22 -31.66 -5.97
C TRP A 409 -2.27 -30.39 -5.12
N ILE A 410 -2.60 -30.48 -3.84
CA ILE A 410 -2.64 -29.33 -2.91
C ILE A 410 -1.27 -28.64 -2.88
N THR A 411 -0.21 -29.43 -2.69
CA THR A 411 1.16 -28.91 -2.60
C THR A 411 1.69 -28.40 -3.93
N HIS A 412 1.32 -29.01 -5.06
CA HIS A 412 1.64 -28.51 -6.40
C HIS A 412 0.99 -27.14 -6.66
N LEU A 413 -0.31 -27.00 -6.38
CA LEU A 413 -1.01 -25.71 -6.54
C LEU A 413 -0.47 -24.64 -5.60
N PHE A 414 -0.11 -25.01 -4.36
CA PHE A 414 0.56 -24.09 -3.43
C PHE A 414 1.86 -23.52 -4.02
N HIS A 415 2.77 -24.37 -4.51
CA HIS A 415 4.01 -23.90 -5.11
C HIS A 415 3.74 -23.06 -6.37
N SER A 416 2.77 -23.45 -7.19
CA SER A 416 2.34 -22.68 -8.36
C SER A 416 1.93 -21.26 -7.97
N VAL A 417 1.14 -21.09 -6.89
CA VAL A 417 0.74 -19.77 -6.39
C VAL A 417 1.93 -18.99 -5.83
N VAL A 418 2.81 -19.62 -5.05
CA VAL A 418 4.02 -18.96 -4.52
C VAL A 418 4.92 -18.45 -5.66
N PHE A 419 5.17 -19.28 -6.67
CA PHE A 419 5.97 -18.88 -7.83
C PHE A 419 5.27 -17.84 -8.72
N ALA A 420 3.95 -17.84 -8.77
CA ALA A 420 3.16 -16.80 -9.42
C ALA A 420 3.25 -15.45 -8.69
N LEU A 421 3.25 -15.44 -7.36
CA LEU A 421 3.47 -14.24 -6.55
C LEU A 421 4.89 -13.69 -6.76
N LEU A 422 5.91 -14.55 -6.77
CA LEU A 422 7.28 -14.12 -7.09
C LEU A 422 7.40 -13.56 -8.51
N PHE A 423 6.71 -14.18 -9.49
CA PHE A 423 6.60 -13.64 -10.83
C PHE A 423 5.97 -12.25 -10.84
N ALA A 424 4.88 -12.03 -10.11
CA ALA A 424 4.22 -10.73 -10.04
C ALA A 424 5.15 -9.65 -9.49
N GLY A 425 5.88 -9.94 -8.40
CA GLY A 425 6.87 -9.02 -7.84
C GLY A 425 7.99 -8.68 -8.82
N GLY A 426 8.56 -9.70 -9.49
CA GLY A 426 9.61 -9.50 -10.49
C GLY A 426 9.13 -8.78 -11.75
N TYR A 427 7.95 -9.14 -12.26
CA TYR A 427 7.32 -8.52 -13.41
C TYR A 427 7.05 -7.04 -13.14
N THR A 428 6.51 -6.73 -11.97
CA THR A 428 6.21 -5.37 -11.56
C THR A 428 7.47 -4.51 -11.50
N HIS A 429 8.54 -5.04 -10.89
CA HIS A 429 9.81 -4.32 -10.84
C HIS A 429 10.45 -4.12 -12.24
N LEU A 430 10.46 -5.16 -13.08
CA LEU A 430 11.07 -5.10 -14.42
C LEU A 430 10.30 -4.20 -15.39
N ARG A 431 9.02 -3.96 -15.14
CA ARG A 431 8.11 -3.22 -16.02
C ARG A 431 7.74 -1.85 -15.45
N GLU A 432 8.39 -1.45 -14.37
CA GLU A 432 8.28 -0.11 -13.78
C GLU A 432 8.56 0.98 -14.83
N GLY A 433 7.67 1.97 -14.92
CA GLY A 433 7.78 3.07 -15.89
C GLY A 433 7.50 2.70 -17.36
N ARG A 434 7.06 1.47 -17.67
CA ARG A 434 6.73 1.06 -19.04
C ARG A 434 5.21 1.01 -19.28
N PRO A 435 4.72 1.28 -20.51
CA PRO A 435 3.31 1.17 -20.86
C PRO A 435 2.74 -0.21 -20.57
N ASN A 436 1.46 -0.30 -20.19
CA ASN A 436 0.80 -1.56 -19.83
C ASN A 436 1.05 -2.69 -20.84
N GLY A 437 1.65 -3.78 -20.37
CA GLY A 437 2.11 -4.87 -21.23
C GLY A 437 0.95 -5.70 -21.74
N THR A 438 1.03 -6.21 -22.97
CA THR A 438 0.01 -7.10 -23.54
C THR A 438 0.07 -8.50 -22.91
N ALA A 439 -0.99 -9.30 -23.04
CA ALA A 439 -0.96 -10.70 -22.62
C ALA A 439 0.18 -11.48 -23.30
N LEU A 440 0.53 -11.14 -24.55
CA LEU A 440 1.70 -11.69 -25.24
C LEU A 440 3.00 -11.34 -24.51
N THR A 441 3.19 -10.07 -24.16
CA THR A 441 4.38 -9.62 -23.41
C THR A 441 4.47 -10.33 -22.06
N GLY A 442 3.34 -10.41 -21.34
CA GLY A 442 3.24 -11.18 -20.10
C GLY A 442 3.64 -12.65 -20.29
N GLY A 443 3.12 -13.30 -21.32
CA GLY A 443 3.42 -14.69 -21.66
C GLY A 443 4.90 -14.93 -21.98
N LEU A 444 5.58 -14.01 -22.66
CA LEU A 444 7.03 -14.11 -22.94
C LEU A 444 7.87 -14.01 -21.66
N PHE A 445 7.57 -13.04 -20.79
CA PHE A 445 8.22 -12.95 -19.47
C PHE A 445 7.95 -14.19 -18.64
N GLY A 446 6.70 -14.66 -18.67
CA GLY A 446 6.26 -15.87 -17.98
C GLY A 446 6.99 -17.11 -18.49
N ALA A 447 7.19 -17.27 -19.79
CA ALA A 447 7.97 -18.37 -20.38
C ALA A 447 9.42 -18.35 -19.86
N GLY A 448 10.06 -17.18 -19.86
CA GLY A 448 11.40 -17.01 -19.29
C GLY A 448 11.44 -17.40 -17.80
N TRP A 449 10.45 -16.99 -17.02
CA TRP A 449 10.31 -17.38 -15.62
C TRP A 449 10.11 -18.89 -15.44
N GLY A 450 9.31 -19.52 -16.30
CA GLY A 450 9.13 -20.97 -16.34
C GLY A 450 10.45 -21.72 -16.57
N VAL A 451 11.29 -21.23 -17.50
CA VAL A 451 12.63 -21.80 -17.74
C VAL A 451 13.52 -21.67 -16.50
N VAL A 452 13.49 -20.52 -15.82
CA VAL A 452 14.24 -20.32 -14.56
C VAL A 452 13.78 -21.30 -13.48
N LEU A 453 12.47 -21.50 -13.32
CA LEU A 453 11.93 -22.47 -12.35
C LEU A 453 12.30 -23.91 -12.71
N TRP A 454 12.24 -24.27 -14.00
CA TRP A 454 12.68 -25.58 -14.45
C TRP A 454 14.15 -25.83 -14.08
N LEU A 455 15.03 -24.87 -14.34
CA LEU A 455 16.45 -24.99 -14.08
C LEU A 455 16.75 -25.03 -12.57
N VAL A 456 16.23 -24.05 -11.82
CA VAL A 456 16.59 -23.83 -10.42
C VAL A 456 15.70 -24.62 -9.47
N ALA A 457 14.39 -24.39 -9.51
CA ALA A 457 13.46 -25.00 -8.56
C ALA A 457 13.30 -26.51 -8.82
N ALA A 458 12.93 -26.89 -10.04
CA ALA A 458 12.69 -28.28 -10.38
C ALA A 458 13.99 -29.07 -10.64
N GLY A 459 15.00 -28.45 -11.25
CA GLY A 459 16.24 -29.10 -11.63
C GLY A 459 17.24 -29.29 -10.49
N LEU A 460 17.28 -28.37 -9.53
CA LEU A 460 18.29 -28.35 -8.46
C LEU A 460 17.66 -28.47 -7.07
N ILE A 461 16.76 -27.55 -6.71
CA ILE A 461 16.20 -27.47 -5.35
C ILE A 461 15.36 -28.71 -5.03
N MET A 462 14.45 -29.09 -5.93
CA MET A 462 13.54 -30.22 -5.71
C MET A 462 14.30 -31.54 -5.53
N PRO A 463 15.29 -31.94 -6.35
CA PRO A 463 16.05 -33.18 -6.12
C PRO A 463 16.89 -33.15 -4.85
N VAL A 464 17.48 -32.00 -4.48
CA VAL A 464 18.16 -31.85 -3.18
C VAL A 464 17.17 -32.09 -2.04
N TRP A 465 15.99 -31.48 -2.12
CA TRP A 465 14.94 -31.62 -1.12
C TRP A 465 14.44 -33.07 -1.01
N LEU A 466 14.17 -33.73 -2.14
CA LEU A 466 13.78 -35.14 -2.20
C LEU A 466 14.81 -36.04 -1.50
N ARG A 467 16.11 -35.83 -1.78
CA ARG A 467 17.19 -36.58 -1.12
C ARG A 467 17.22 -36.34 0.40
N LEU A 468 17.01 -35.10 0.86
CA LEU A 468 16.96 -34.77 2.29
C LEU A 468 15.80 -35.47 3.01
N VAL A 469 14.69 -35.72 2.32
CA VAL A 469 13.53 -36.46 2.86
C VAL A 469 13.60 -37.97 2.61
N GLY A 470 14.74 -38.48 2.11
CA GLY A 470 14.99 -39.91 1.91
C GLY A 470 14.50 -40.49 0.58
N VAL A 471 14.04 -39.65 -0.35
CA VAL A 471 13.62 -40.05 -1.69
C VAL A 471 14.80 -39.94 -2.65
N GLN A 472 15.15 -41.04 -3.33
CA GLN A 472 16.20 -41.03 -4.32
C GLN A 472 15.78 -40.20 -5.54
N ALA A 473 16.61 -39.23 -5.92
CA ALA A 473 16.39 -38.35 -7.07
C ALA A 473 17.71 -38.05 -7.78
N THR A 474 17.69 -37.89 -9.10
CA THR A 474 18.85 -37.48 -9.91
C THR A 474 19.16 -35.99 -9.68
N LEU A 475 20.44 -35.61 -9.54
CA LEU A 475 20.84 -34.22 -9.34
C LEU A 475 21.98 -33.87 -10.32
N PRO A 476 21.81 -32.90 -11.23
CA PRO A 476 20.56 -32.16 -11.51
C PRO A 476 19.51 -33.02 -12.24
N ASN A 477 18.21 -32.71 -12.08
CA ASN A 477 17.12 -33.37 -12.80
C ASN A 477 16.57 -32.48 -13.92
N LEU A 478 17.28 -32.43 -15.05
CA LEU A 478 16.93 -31.56 -16.18
C LEU A 478 16.38 -32.39 -17.35
N THR A 479 15.06 -32.50 -17.43
CA THR A 479 14.38 -33.24 -18.51
C THR A 479 13.74 -32.29 -19.53
N ALA A 480 13.69 -32.71 -20.80
CA ALA A 480 13.03 -31.96 -21.86
C ALA A 480 11.52 -31.81 -21.61
N VAL A 481 10.88 -32.87 -21.09
CA VAL A 481 9.47 -32.83 -20.68
C VAL A 481 9.26 -31.81 -19.57
N GLY A 482 10.14 -31.79 -18.56
CA GLY A 482 10.11 -30.78 -17.50
C GLY A 482 10.24 -29.36 -18.04
N LEU A 483 11.14 -29.13 -19.01
CA LEU A 483 11.32 -27.81 -19.62
C LEU A 483 10.03 -27.37 -20.32
N PHE A 484 9.44 -28.27 -21.10
CA PHE A 484 8.21 -28.01 -21.83
C PHE A 484 7.04 -27.67 -20.89
N THR A 485 6.81 -28.46 -19.84
CA THR A 485 5.69 -28.23 -18.91
C THR A 485 5.83 -26.91 -18.14
N HIS A 486 7.05 -26.55 -17.72
CA HIS A 486 7.30 -25.28 -17.05
C HIS A 486 7.22 -24.08 -18.00
N ALA A 487 7.64 -24.22 -19.26
CA ALA A 487 7.47 -23.17 -20.26
C ALA A 487 5.98 -22.90 -20.54
N VAL A 488 5.17 -23.96 -20.69
CA VAL A 488 3.70 -23.85 -20.84
C VAL A 488 3.09 -23.19 -19.61
N TRP A 489 3.46 -23.64 -18.40
CA TRP A 489 3.04 -23.02 -17.14
C TRP A 489 3.35 -21.52 -17.13
N GLY A 490 4.57 -21.16 -17.52
CA GLY A 490 5.05 -19.78 -17.57
C GLY A 490 4.23 -18.90 -18.53
N VAL A 491 3.96 -19.39 -19.74
CA VAL A 491 3.13 -18.67 -20.72
C VAL A 491 1.72 -18.42 -20.18
N VAL A 492 1.09 -19.46 -19.62
CA VAL A 492 -0.27 -19.37 -19.05
C VAL A 492 -0.31 -18.39 -17.87
N LEU A 493 0.65 -18.49 -16.95
CA LEU A 493 0.77 -17.57 -15.82
C LEU A 493 0.95 -16.14 -16.30
N GLY A 494 1.95 -15.89 -17.16
CA GLY A 494 2.33 -14.53 -17.54
C GLY A 494 1.23 -13.82 -18.34
N GLY A 495 0.62 -14.51 -19.29
CA GLY A 495 -0.52 -13.98 -20.05
C GLY A 495 -1.76 -13.79 -19.17
N GLY A 496 -2.06 -14.78 -18.33
CA GLY A 496 -3.18 -14.76 -17.38
C GLY A 496 -3.06 -13.65 -16.34
N TYR A 497 -1.86 -13.42 -15.80
CA TYR A 497 -1.58 -12.38 -14.81
C TYR A 497 -1.92 -10.99 -15.36
N VAL A 498 -1.39 -10.66 -16.55
CA VAL A 498 -1.64 -9.36 -17.21
C VAL A 498 -3.12 -9.17 -17.50
N TRP A 499 -3.80 -10.22 -17.98
CA TRP A 499 -5.22 -10.15 -18.30
C TRP A 499 -6.09 -9.99 -17.05
N LEU A 500 -5.85 -10.83 -16.03
CA LEU A 500 -6.67 -10.87 -14.82
C LEU A 500 -6.47 -9.62 -13.97
N ARG A 501 -5.22 -9.15 -13.83
CA ARG A 501 -4.91 -7.89 -13.15
C ARG A 501 -5.70 -6.72 -13.74
N ARG A 502 -5.68 -6.53 -15.07
CA ARG A 502 -6.44 -5.45 -15.74
C ARG A 502 -7.95 -5.56 -15.50
N ARG A 503 -8.50 -6.78 -15.56
CA ARG A 503 -9.91 -7.05 -15.27
C ARG A 503 -10.27 -6.68 -13.84
N LEU A 504 -9.38 -6.98 -12.90
CA LEU A 504 -9.57 -6.72 -11.48
C LEU A 504 -9.48 -5.22 -11.17
N GLU A 505 -8.50 -4.52 -11.75
CA GLU A 505 -8.37 -3.06 -11.69
C GLU A 505 -9.63 -2.36 -12.26
N ALA A 506 -10.14 -2.82 -13.39
CA ALA A 506 -11.29 -2.18 -14.05
C ALA A 506 -12.64 -2.42 -13.35
N SER A 507 -12.77 -3.45 -12.51
CA SER A 507 -14.09 -3.92 -12.06
C SER A 507 -14.51 -3.46 -10.66
N ARG A 508 -13.64 -2.79 -9.89
CA ARG A 508 -13.86 -2.47 -8.45
C ARG A 508 -14.48 -3.65 -7.69
N ARG A 509 -14.16 -4.88 -8.09
CA ARG A 509 -14.76 -6.12 -7.55
C ARG A 509 -14.07 -6.56 -6.28
N TRP A 510 -12.81 -6.14 -6.08
CA TRP A 510 -12.08 -6.43 -4.85
C TRP A 510 -12.67 -5.70 -3.65
N ASP A 511 -13.06 -4.44 -3.81
CA ASP A 511 -13.65 -3.63 -2.74
C ASP A 511 -14.93 -4.30 -2.20
N ARG A 512 -15.79 -4.79 -3.11
CA ARG A 512 -16.98 -5.57 -2.75
C ARG A 512 -16.67 -6.92 -2.11
N LEU A 513 -15.58 -7.59 -2.49
CA LEU A 513 -15.18 -8.86 -1.90
C LEU A 513 -14.54 -8.68 -0.52
N GLU A 514 -13.76 -7.61 -0.31
CA GLU A 514 -13.21 -7.24 0.99
C GLU A 514 -14.31 -6.81 1.96
N GLU A 515 -15.27 -5.99 1.52
CA GLU A 515 -16.47 -5.63 2.30
C GLU A 515 -17.28 -6.89 2.68
N MET A 516 -17.52 -7.78 1.73
CA MET A 516 -18.26 -9.03 1.98
C MET A 516 -17.51 -9.98 2.92
N ALA A 517 -16.19 -10.11 2.78
CA ALA A 517 -15.37 -10.94 3.66
C ALA A 517 -15.29 -10.34 5.08
N GLY A 518 -15.10 -9.02 5.19
CA GLY A 518 -15.10 -8.28 6.45
C GLY A 518 -16.43 -8.39 7.20
N GLN A 519 -17.56 -8.21 6.51
CA GLN A 519 -18.89 -8.34 7.09
C GLN A 519 -19.27 -9.78 7.47
N ARG A 520 -18.75 -10.79 6.76
CA ARG A 520 -19.01 -12.20 7.08
C ARG A 520 -18.19 -12.68 8.28
N VAL A 521 -16.91 -12.30 8.36
CA VAL A 521 -16.08 -12.62 9.54
C VAL A 521 -16.57 -11.89 10.79
N GLY A 522 -17.03 -10.63 10.65
CA GLY A 522 -17.65 -9.87 11.74
C GLY A 522 -18.94 -10.50 12.30
N ARG A 523 -19.71 -11.20 11.47
CA ARG A 523 -20.93 -11.93 11.89
C ARG A 523 -20.66 -13.29 12.53
N VAL A 524 -19.49 -13.89 12.29
CA VAL A 524 -19.14 -15.22 12.84
C VAL A 524 -18.46 -15.10 14.20
N LEU A 525 -17.89 -13.93 14.53
CA LEU A 525 -17.19 -13.64 15.78
C LEU A 525 -17.95 -12.68 16.71
N GLY A 526 -19.17 -12.27 16.33
CA GLY A 526 -20.05 -11.39 17.10
C GLY A 526 -21.09 -12.18 17.87
#